data_AF-A0AAD1DL88-F1
#
_entry.id   AF-A0AAD1DL88-F1
#
_cell.length_a   1.000
_cell.length_b   1.000
_cell.length_c   1.000
_cell.angle_alpha   90.00
_cell.angle_beta   90.00
_cell.angle_gamma   90.00
#
_symmetry.space_group_name_H-M   'P 1'
#
loop_
_entity.id
_entity.type
_entity.pdbx_description
1 polymer ?
#
loop_
_entity_poly.entity_id
_entity_poly.type
_entity_poly.pdbx_seq_one_letter_code
_entity_poly.pdbx_strand_id
1 'polypeptide(L)'
;MKLNIEFLQTGGVPLTNDLMANIMEAIKLYDVLGSVAGHMTILSGCEPVAGSANTVSPGVVAINDEVLFFEGGQITPNVFVNEQKISKTFQDQQNKVLIRKRTVNFGNTVPPNQYAWADFVRLQTLKGIQQSLDLKANQTQVDNHEARLQRLELKTAPIENGGVVWLFRKPASQIPAGWKECTDFRKKTIFGYDPTDPGVWSDLNHQGGTSTITLKKENLPNVKIKTNLLQPYGPNTGQGGFDGSSSNQWNWKNMESEPLGSSEPIDILNPHRLVNFIEPNFQ
;
A
#
# COMPACT_ATOMS: atom_id res chain seq x y z
N MET A 1 18.83 -45.90 21.99
CA MET A 1 18.84 -46.91 23.06
C MET A 1 19.58 -46.31 24.26
N LYS A 2 18.98 -46.34 25.47
CA LYS A 2 19.66 -45.84 26.68
C LYS A 2 20.33 -47.02 27.38
N LEU A 3 21.65 -47.01 27.42
CA LEU A 3 22.45 -48.01 28.12
C LEU A 3 22.82 -47.49 29.51
N ASN A 4 22.54 -48.28 30.54
CA ASN A 4 23.04 -48.05 31.89
C ASN A 4 24.23 -49.00 32.11
N ILE A 5 25.45 -48.47 32.02
CA ILE A 5 26.68 -49.26 32.16
C ILE A 5 27.19 -49.10 33.59
N GLU A 6 27.22 -50.19 34.34
CA GLU A 6 27.72 -50.21 35.72
C GLU A 6 29.23 -50.39 35.75
N PHE A 7 29.97 -49.28 35.72
CA PHE A 7 31.44 -49.31 35.73
C PHE A 7 32.05 -49.69 37.10
N LEU A 8 31.29 -49.54 38.18
CA LEU A 8 31.77 -49.74 39.55
C LEU A 8 31.26 -51.08 40.09
N GLN A 9 31.85 -52.17 39.61
CA GLN A 9 31.55 -53.52 40.09
C GLN A 9 32.75 -54.15 40.80
N THR A 10 32.48 -54.93 41.85
CA THR A 10 33.51 -55.69 42.58
C THR A 10 34.11 -56.74 41.63
N GLY A 11 35.44 -56.72 41.46
CA GLY A 11 36.14 -57.58 40.49
C GLY A 11 36.55 -56.88 39.18
N GLY A 12 36.12 -55.61 38.99
CA GLY A 12 36.46 -54.81 37.81
C GLY A 12 35.56 -55.11 36.60
N VAL A 13 35.62 -54.22 35.61
CA VAL A 13 34.82 -54.33 34.38
C VAL A 13 35.71 -54.75 33.23
N PRO A 14 35.34 -55.78 32.45
CA PRO A 14 36.14 -56.22 31.32
C PRO A 14 36.06 -55.19 30.19
N LEU A 15 37.19 -54.57 29.85
CA LEU A 15 37.30 -53.61 28.75
C LEU A 15 37.39 -54.34 27.40
N THR A 16 36.29 -54.93 26.96
CA THR A 16 36.20 -55.64 25.69
C THR A 16 35.82 -54.71 24.54
N ASN A 17 36.10 -55.14 23.31
CA ASN A 17 35.67 -54.42 22.10
C ASN A 17 34.14 -54.25 22.06
N ASP A 18 33.38 -55.24 22.54
CA ASP A 18 31.92 -55.20 22.57
C ASP A 18 31.39 -54.16 23.56
N LEU A 19 31.99 -54.07 24.77
CA LEU A 19 31.63 -53.03 25.73
C LEU A 19 31.95 -51.63 25.18
N MET A 20 33.11 -51.48 24.54
CA MET A 20 33.49 -50.21 23.91
C MET A 20 32.58 -49.85 22.73
N ALA A 21 32.13 -50.82 21.94
CA ALA A 21 31.16 -50.60 20.86
C ALA A 21 29.82 -50.09 21.41
N ASN A 22 29.33 -50.69 22.50
CA ASN A 22 28.11 -50.28 23.18
C ASN A 22 28.21 -48.85 23.75
N ILE A 23 29.35 -48.49 24.36
CA ILE A 23 29.60 -47.11 24.83
C ILE A 23 29.54 -46.12 23.66
N MET A 24 30.19 -46.45 22.54
CA MET A 24 30.21 -45.59 21.36
C MET A 24 28.82 -45.42 20.74
N GLU A 25 28.00 -46.47 20.68
CA GLU A 25 26.62 -46.39 20.22
C GLU A 25 25.76 -45.48 21.13
N ALA A 26 25.93 -45.60 22.45
CA ALA A 26 25.23 -44.74 23.40
C ALA A 26 25.61 -43.25 23.25
N ILE A 27 26.89 -42.95 22.96
CA ILE A 27 27.34 -41.56 22.73
C ILE A 27 26.80 -41.02 21.40
N LYS A 28 26.78 -41.82 20.33
CA LYS A 28 26.22 -41.42 19.02
C LYS A 28 24.74 -41.04 19.08
N LEU A 29 23.99 -41.49 20.09
CA LEU A 29 22.61 -41.07 20.29
C LEU A 29 22.47 -39.53 20.38
N TYR A 30 23.50 -38.83 20.87
CA TYR A 30 23.46 -37.36 20.97
C TYR A 30 23.60 -36.64 19.62
N ASP A 31 23.97 -37.33 18.54
CA ASP A 31 24.01 -36.75 17.18
C ASP A 31 22.61 -36.35 16.71
N VAL A 32 21.54 -36.91 17.29
CA VAL A 32 20.15 -36.47 17.07
C VAL A 32 19.96 -34.96 17.33
N LEU A 33 20.75 -34.37 18.24
CA LEU A 33 20.72 -32.92 18.47
C LEU A 33 21.21 -32.11 17.25
N GLY A 34 22.13 -32.68 16.46
CA GLY A 34 22.54 -32.12 15.18
C GLY A 34 21.39 -32.09 14.18
N SER A 35 20.57 -33.14 14.15
CA SER A 35 19.37 -33.20 13.31
C SER A 35 18.29 -32.18 13.72
N VAL A 36 18.09 -31.98 15.03
CA VAL A 36 17.16 -30.96 15.55
C VAL A 36 17.60 -29.54 15.18
N ALA A 37 18.90 -29.27 15.20
CA ALA A 37 19.44 -27.98 14.81
C ALA A 37 19.39 -27.75 13.30
N GLY A 38 19.53 -28.80 12.51
CA GLY A 38 19.53 -28.78 11.05
C GLY A 38 20.93 -28.68 10.45
N HIS A 39 21.06 -29.12 9.20
CA HIS A 39 22.30 -29.08 8.42
C HIS A 39 22.84 -27.64 8.30
N MET A 40 24.17 -27.48 8.45
CA MET A 40 24.88 -26.19 8.43
C MET A 40 24.44 -25.24 9.54
N THR A 41 24.42 -25.74 10.78
CA THR A 41 24.04 -24.93 11.95
C THR A 41 25.20 -24.77 12.92
N ILE A 42 25.43 -23.55 13.40
CA ILE A 42 26.36 -23.27 14.50
C ILE A 42 25.60 -23.46 15.82
N LEU A 43 26.04 -24.43 16.62
CA LEU A 43 25.44 -24.76 17.92
C LEU A 43 26.04 -23.93 19.06
N SER A 44 27.35 -23.70 19.01
CA SER A 44 28.07 -22.94 20.03
C SER A 44 29.43 -22.45 19.51
N GLY A 45 29.94 -21.35 20.07
CA GLY A 45 31.21 -20.75 19.66
C GLY A 45 31.15 -20.20 18.24
N CYS A 46 32.23 -20.40 17.48
CA CYS A 46 32.37 -19.83 16.13
C CYS A 46 32.15 -18.31 16.12
N GLU A 47 32.61 -17.61 17.15
CA GLU A 47 32.48 -16.17 17.29
C GLU A 47 33.72 -15.46 16.71
N PRO A 48 33.57 -14.27 16.11
CA PRO A 48 34.70 -13.43 15.75
C PRO A 48 35.61 -13.18 16.96
N VAL A 49 36.91 -13.38 16.77
CA VAL A 49 37.89 -13.16 17.85
C VAL A 49 38.03 -11.66 18.11
N ALA A 50 37.96 -11.24 19.38
CA ALA A 50 38.11 -9.84 19.75
C ALA A 50 39.42 -9.25 19.19
N GLY A 51 39.32 -8.14 18.45
CA GLY A 51 40.46 -7.49 17.80
C GLY A 51 40.87 -8.07 16.44
N SER A 52 40.13 -9.04 15.89
CA SER A 52 40.36 -9.56 14.54
C SER A 52 39.04 -9.68 13.76
N ALA A 53 38.96 -9.01 12.61
CA ALA A 53 37.79 -9.10 11.72
C ALA A 53 37.74 -10.39 10.87
N ASN A 54 38.86 -11.11 10.78
CA ASN A 54 39.05 -12.21 9.85
C ASN A 54 39.27 -13.56 10.54
N THR A 55 39.13 -13.63 11.86
CA THR A 55 39.38 -14.86 12.63
C THR A 55 38.15 -15.26 13.42
N VAL A 56 37.80 -16.54 13.36
CA VAL A 56 36.70 -17.12 14.12
C VAL A 56 37.26 -18.08 15.15
N SER A 57 36.71 -18.04 16.37
CA SER A 57 37.06 -18.93 17.47
C SER A 57 36.58 -20.37 17.23
N PRO A 58 37.18 -21.38 17.89
CA PRO A 58 36.67 -22.75 17.83
C PRO A 58 35.21 -22.84 18.31
N GLY A 59 34.51 -23.89 17.90
CA GLY A 59 33.12 -24.08 18.27
C GLY A 59 32.58 -25.45 17.91
N VAL A 60 31.26 -25.56 17.84
CA VAL A 60 30.54 -26.79 17.52
C VAL A 60 29.51 -26.48 16.45
N VAL A 61 29.51 -27.30 15.39
CA VAL A 61 28.62 -27.16 14.24
C VAL A 61 27.91 -28.47 13.94
N ALA A 62 26.73 -28.39 13.33
CA ALA A 62 25.97 -29.53 12.83
C ALA A 62 26.06 -29.59 11.30
N ILE A 63 26.55 -30.71 10.75
CA ILE A 63 26.63 -30.96 9.31
C ILE A 63 26.15 -32.38 9.03
N ASN A 64 25.17 -32.53 8.13
CA ASN A 64 24.57 -33.82 7.77
C ASN A 64 24.11 -34.63 9.00
N ASP A 65 23.35 -33.97 9.89
CA ASP A 65 22.84 -34.56 11.14
C ASP A 65 23.92 -35.01 12.15
N GLU A 66 25.20 -34.69 11.93
CA GLU A 66 26.30 -35.01 12.84
C GLU A 66 26.82 -33.76 13.56
N VAL A 67 27.13 -33.89 14.85
CA VAL A 67 27.71 -32.81 15.65
C VAL A 67 29.23 -32.89 15.59
N LEU A 68 29.86 -31.88 15.00
CA LEU A 68 31.30 -31.83 14.76
C LEU A 68 31.95 -30.64 15.47
N PHE A 69 33.18 -30.86 15.94
CA PHE A 69 34.01 -29.78 16.48
C PHE A 69 34.61 -28.96 15.34
N PHE A 70 34.47 -27.64 15.43
CA PHE A 70 35.05 -26.68 14.52
C PHE A 70 36.33 -26.09 15.12
N GLU A 71 37.45 -26.19 14.42
CA GLU A 71 38.76 -25.77 14.94
C GLU A 71 38.97 -24.25 14.94
N GLY A 72 38.11 -23.47 14.28
CA GLY A 72 38.30 -22.03 14.12
C GLY A 72 39.38 -21.69 13.09
N GLY A 73 39.85 -20.44 13.11
CA GLY A 73 40.94 -19.96 12.27
C GLY A 73 40.55 -18.78 11.37
N GLN A 74 41.38 -18.52 10.35
CA GLN A 74 41.12 -17.45 9.37
C GLN A 74 39.89 -17.78 8.52
N ILE A 75 38.97 -16.83 8.39
CA ILE A 75 37.76 -16.98 7.59
C ILE A 75 38.14 -17.23 6.13
N THR A 76 37.60 -18.30 5.57
CA THR A 76 37.63 -18.58 4.13
C THR A 76 36.20 -18.82 3.64
N PRO A 77 35.93 -18.75 2.32
CA PRO A 77 34.57 -18.93 1.81
C PRO A 77 33.95 -20.30 2.13
N ASN A 78 34.79 -21.32 2.34
CA ASN A 78 34.36 -22.70 2.49
C ASN A 78 34.92 -23.33 3.77
N VAL A 79 34.20 -24.31 4.26
CA VAL A 79 34.62 -25.23 5.31
C VAL A 79 34.51 -26.66 4.82
N PHE A 80 35.27 -27.56 5.42
CA PHE A 80 35.23 -28.98 5.09
C PHE A 80 35.44 -29.85 6.32
N VAL A 81 34.98 -31.10 6.27
CA VAL A 81 35.22 -32.08 7.33
C VAL A 81 36.57 -32.75 7.10
N ASN A 82 37.56 -32.44 7.91
CA ASN A 82 38.84 -33.11 7.92
C ASN A 82 38.75 -34.43 8.72
N GLU A 83 39.23 -35.54 8.15
CA GLU A 83 39.38 -36.81 8.86
C GLU A 83 40.86 -37.17 9.03
N GLN A 84 41.36 -37.10 10.26
CA GLN A 84 42.70 -37.53 10.61
C GLN A 84 42.68 -38.96 11.15
N LYS A 85 43.44 -39.85 10.50
CA LYS A 85 43.60 -41.26 10.92
C LYS A 85 44.84 -41.39 11.81
N ILE A 86 44.65 -41.85 13.05
CA ILE A 86 45.73 -42.12 13.99
C ILE A 86 45.93 -43.63 14.04
N SER A 87 47.02 -44.09 13.44
CA SER A 87 47.41 -45.51 13.43
C SER A 87 48.25 -45.86 14.66
N LYS A 88 48.07 -47.07 15.17
CA LYS A 88 48.89 -47.66 16.23
C LYS A 88 49.34 -49.06 15.81
N THR A 89 50.48 -49.49 16.33
CA THR A 89 50.95 -50.86 16.19
C THR A 89 50.24 -51.73 17.21
N PHE A 90 49.57 -52.78 16.73
CA PHE A 90 48.85 -53.73 17.57
C PHE A 90 49.78 -54.85 18.04
N GLN A 91 49.32 -55.68 18.99
CA GLN A 91 50.14 -56.78 19.55
C GLN A 91 50.57 -57.82 18.49
N ASP A 92 49.89 -57.88 17.36
CA ASP A 92 50.25 -58.67 16.18
C ASP A 92 51.30 -58.00 15.27
N GLN A 93 51.94 -56.93 15.75
CA GLN A 93 52.94 -56.12 15.04
C GLN A 93 52.41 -55.44 13.77
N GLN A 94 51.10 -55.41 13.55
CA GLN A 94 50.50 -54.73 12.41
C GLN A 94 50.08 -53.30 12.78
N ASN A 95 50.32 -52.34 11.87
CA ASN A 95 49.81 -50.98 12.01
C ASN A 95 48.34 -50.93 11.55
N LYS A 96 47.43 -50.64 12.48
CA LYS A 96 46.00 -50.48 12.19
C LYS A 96 45.55 -49.10 12.64
N VAL A 97 44.56 -48.54 11.95
CA VAL A 97 43.93 -47.27 12.35
C VAL A 97 43.14 -47.51 13.62
N LEU A 98 43.53 -46.82 14.71
CA LEU A 98 42.86 -46.94 16.00
C LEU A 98 41.80 -45.84 16.18
N ILE A 99 42.11 -44.60 15.77
CA ILE A 99 41.24 -43.44 15.97
C ILE A 99 41.05 -42.71 14.64
N ARG A 100 39.82 -42.33 14.33
CA ARG A 100 39.48 -41.38 13.26
C ARG A 100 38.98 -40.10 13.93
N LYS A 101 39.78 -39.05 13.92
CA LYS A 101 39.39 -37.73 14.43
C LYS A 101 38.76 -36.95 13.29
N ARG A 102 37.49 -36.56 13.44
CA ARG A 102 36.78 -35.73 12.47
C ARG A 102 36.59 -34.33 13.04
N THR A 103 37.05 -33.33 12.32
CA THR A 103 36.91 -31.91 12.68
C THR A 103 36.53 -31.08 11.47
N VAL A 104 35.94 -29.93 11.71
CA VAL A 104 35.60 -28.98 10.65
C VAL A 104 36.63 -27.86 10.65
N ASN A 105 37.19 -27.59 9.47
CA ASN A 105 38.25 -26.61 9.28
C ASN A 105 37.88 -25.69 8.11
N PHE A 106 38.36 -24.44 8.17
CA PHE A 106 38.35 -23.54 7.01
C PHE A 106 39.28 -24.06 5.91
N GLY A 107 38.84 -23.93 4.67
CA GLY A 107 39.63 -24.26 3.49
C GLY A 107 38.79 -24.83 2.36
N ASN A 108 39.47 -25.21 1.28
CA ASN A 108 38.83 -25.82 0.12
C ASN A 108 39.18 -27.31 0.07
N THR A 109 38.20 -28.11 -0.31
CA THR A 109 38.39 -29.54 -0.59
C THR A 109 37.62 -29.91 -1.85
N VAL A 110 37.54 -31.19 -2.19
CA VAL A 110 36.71 -31.64 -3.32
C VAL A 110 35.28 -31.87 -2.82
N PRO A 111 34.24 -31.37 -3.51
CA PRO A 111 32.86 -31.78 -3.27
C PRO A 111 32.75 -33.31 -3.26
N PRO A 112 31.91 -33.93 -2.40
CA PRO A 112 30.81 -33.34 -1.63
C PRO A 112 31.18 -32.85 -0.22
N ASN A 113 32.45 -32.96 0.20
CA ASN A 113 32.86 -32.65 1.57
C ASN A 113 33.18 -31.16 1.81
N GLN A 114 32.65 -30.28 0.96
CA GLN A 114 32.86 -28.84 1.01
C GLN A 114 31.52 -28.13 1.20
N TYR A 115 31.48 -27.20 2.15
CA TYR A 115 30.28 -26.45 2.52
C TYR A 115 30.63 -24.96 2.54
N ALA A 116 29.73 -24.10 2.02
CA ALA A 116 29.96 -22.67 2.07
C ALA A 116 29.79 -22.17 3.50
N TRP A 117 30.76 -21.40 4.01
CA TRP A 117 30.66 -20.85 5.37
C TRP A 117 29.48 -19.89 5.52
N ALA A 118 29.09 -19.21 4.44
CA ALA A 118 27.95 -18.29 4.41
C ALA A 118 26.60 -18.98 4.63
N ASP A 119 26.51 -20.28 4.37
CA ASP A 119 25.29 -21.06 4.56
C ASP A 119 25.10 -21.47 6.04
N PHE A 120 26.14 -21.30 6.87
CA PHE A 120 26.04 -21.63 8.29
C PHE A 120 25.21 -20.61 9.05
N VAL A 121 24.10 -21.06 9.65
CA VAL A 121 23.22 -20.23 10.45
C VAL A 121 23.48 -20.49 11.94
N ARG A 122 23.57 -19.42 12.73
CA ARG A 122 23.66 -19.54 14.19
C ARG A 122 22.30 -19.88 14.78
N LEU A 123 22.24 -20.96 15.56
CA LEU A 123 21.03 -21.34 16.27
C LEU A 123 20.70 -20.28 17.32
N GLN A 124 19.50 -19.72 17.22
CA GLN A 124 18.97 -18.87 18.28
C GLN A 124 18.60 -19.72 19.49
N THR A 125 18.85 -19.21 20.70
CA THR A 125 18.36 -19.86 21.92
C THR A 125 16.83 -19.88 21.94
N LEU A 126 16.23 -20.86 22.61
CA LEU A 126 14.77 -20.95 22.77
C LEU A 126 14.18 -19.66 23.35
N LYS A 127 14.89 -19.02 24.29
CA LYS A 127 14.51 -17.72 24.85
C LYS A 127 14.50 -16.61 23.79
N GLY A 128 15.51 -16.59 22.92
CA GLY A 128 15.58 -15.63 21.80
C GLY A 128 14.47 -15.85 20.77
N ILE A 129 14.17 -17.12 20.45
CA ILE A 129 13.06 -17.47 19.56
C ILE A 129 11.74 -16.97 20.15
N GLN A 130 11.48 -17.22 21.43
CA GLN A 130 10.26 -16.75 22.11
C GLN A 130 10.13 -15.23 22.07
N GLN A 131 11.20 -14.50 22.42
CA GLN A 131 11.21 -13.03 22.32
C GLN A 131 10.95 -12.53 20.89
N SER A 132 11.50 -13.20 19.88
CA SER A 132 11.28 -12.83 18.47
C SER A 132 9.84 -13.07 18.02
N LEU A 133 9.19 -14.11 18.56
CA LEU A 133 7.79 -14.42 18.28
C LEU A 133 6.86 -13.42 18.95
N ASP A 134 7.16 -12.98 20.17
CA ASP A 134 6.36 -11.97 20.89
C ASP A 134 6.36 -10.60 20.19
N LEU A 135 7.40 -10.30 19.41
CA LEU A 135 7.48 -9.08 18.60
C LEU A 135 6.74 -9.17 17.26
N LYS A 136 6.43 -10.39 16.79
CA LYS A 136 5.73 -10.57 15.52
C LYS A 136 4.24 -10.36 15.72
N ALA A 137 3.60 -9.73 14.73
CA ALA A 137 2.14 -9.63 14.70
C ALA A 137 1.56 -11.05 14.67
N ASN A 138 0.55 -11.29 15.50
CA ASN A 138 -0.18 -12.56 15.45
C ASN A 138 -1.12 -12.60 14.23
N GLN A 139 -1.54 -13.80 13.84
CA GLN A 139 -2.41 -13.99 12.67
C GLN A 139 -3.68 -13.13 12.74
N THR A 140 -4.30 -13.05 13.92
CA THR A 140 -5.50 -12.24 14.14
C THR A 140 -5.28 -10.75 13.88
N GLN A 141 -4.12 -10.19 14.23
CA GLN A 141 -3.78 -8.80 13.91
C GLN A 141 -3.63 -8.60 12.40
N VAL A 142 -2.97 -9.53 11.71
CA VAL A 142 -2.80 -9.49 10.26
C VAL A 142 -4.16 -9.53 9.55
N ASP A 143 -5.03 -10.49 9.92
CA ASP A 143 -6.37 -10.64 9.34
C ASP A 143 -7.23 -9.39 9.58
N ASN A 144 -7.13 -8.79 10.77
CA ASN A 144 -7.84 -7.55 11.10
C ASN A 144 -7.34 -6.35 10.28
N HIS A 145 -6.04 -6.28 10.01
CA HIS A 145 -5.47 -5.24 9.15
C HIS A 145 -5.91 -5.41 7.70
N GLU A 146 -5.90 -6.64 7.18
CA GLU A 146 -6.40 -6.96 5.84
C GLU A 146 -7.87 -6.58 5.68
N ALA A 147 -8.73 -6.97 6.63
CA ALA A 147 -10.15 -6.63 6.60
C ALA A 147 -10.40 -5.11 6.66
N ARG A 148 -9.54 -4.35 7.33
CA ARG A 148 -9.60 -2.88 7.34
C ARG A 148 -9.17 -2.28 6.00
N LEU A 149 -8.14 -2.84 5.36
CA LEU A 149 -7.68 -2.39 4.05
C LEU A 149 -8.74 -2.63 2.98
N GLN A 150 -9.34 -3.82 2.93
CA GLN A 150 -10.44 -4.12 1.99
C GLN A 150 -11.61 -3.14 2.14
N ARG A 151 -11.98 -2.78 3.39
CA ARG A 151 -13.02 -1.77 3.64
C ARG A 151 -12.60 -0.36 3.20
N LEU A 152 -11.33 -0.01 3.31
CA LEU A 152 -10.83 1.28 2.83
C LEU A 152 -10.85 1.32 1.30
N GLU A 153 -10.36 0.28 0.64
CA GLU A 153 -10.37 0.15 -0.82
C GLU A 153 -11.78 0.30 -1.39
N LEU A 154 -12.79 -0.38 -0.81
CA LEU A 154 -14.18 -0.23 -1.24
C LEU A 154 -14.72 1.20 -1.05
N LYS A 155 -14.33 1.89 0.04
CA LYS A 155 -14.77 3.26 0.30
C LYS A 155 -14.08 4.29 -0.59
N THR A 156 -12.84 4.04 -0.97
CA THR A 156 -12.03 4.93 -1.79
C THR A 156 -12.05 4.58 -3.26
N ALA A 157 -12.65 3.46 -3.67
CA ALA A 157 -12.71 3.01 -5.06
C ALA A 157 -13.21 4.08 -6.06
N PRO A 158 -14.24 4.89 -5.75
CA PRO A 158 -14.67 5.97 -6.66
C PRO A 158 -13.70 7.14 -6.74
N ILE A 159 -12.77 7.26 -5.78
CA ILE A 159 -11.80 8.35 -5.73
C ILE A 159 -10.65 7.97 -6.67
N GLU A 160 -10.79 8.32 -7.93
CA GLU A 160 -9.77 8.14 -8.97
C GLU A 160 -9.58 9.45 -9.77
N ASN A 161 -8.44 9.57 -10.46
CA ASN A 161 -8.15 10.76 -11.27
C ASN A 161 -9.23 10.95 -12.34
N GLY A 162 -9.92 12.10 -12.34
CA GLY A 162 -11.03 12.38 -13.25
C GLY A 162 -12.37 11.72 -12.90
N GLY A 163 -12.44 10.88 -11.86
CA GLY A 163 -13.67 10.16 -11.49
C GLY A 163 -14.59 10.93 -10.54
N VAL A 164 -14.04 11.83 -9.71
CA VAL A 164 -14.80 12.60 -8.72
C VAL A 164 -14.33 14.04 -8.61
N VAL A 165 -15.28 14.92 -8.30
CA VAL A 165 -15.04 16.34 -8.01
C VAL A 165 -15.62 16.73 -6.66
N TRP A 166 -14.85 17.44 -5.83
CA TRP A 166 -15.26 17.88 -4.50
C TRP A 166 -15.26 19.40 -4.36
N LEU A 167 -16.16 19.89 -3.51
CA LEU A 167 -16.24 21.29 -3.12
C LEU A 167 -15.13 21.62 -2.10
N PHE A 168 -14.26 22.57 -2.44
CA PHE A 168 -13.15 23.00 -1.61
C PHE A 168 -13.31 24.48 -1.22
N ARG A 169 -13.58 24.72 0.07
CA ARG A 169 -13.89 26.05 0.62
C ARG A 169 -12.65 26.88 1.00
N LYS A 170 -11.50 26.59 0.40
CA LYS A 170 -10.22 27.27 0.64
C LYS A 170 -9.57 27.69 -0.69
N PRO A 171 -8.63 28.64 -0.69
CA PRO A 171 -7.92 29.07 -1.90
C PRO A 171 -7.19 27.91 -2.59
N ALA A 172 -6.99 28.00 -3.91
CA ALA A 172 -6.30 26.98 -4.69
C ALA A 172 -4.86 26.72 -4.23
N SER A 173 -4.20 27.72 -3.63
CA SER A 173 -2.87 27.58 -3.03
C SER A 173 -2.81 26.68 -1.79
N GLN A 174 -3.96 26.29 -1.23
CA GLN A 174 -4.06 25.41 -0.06
C GLN A 174 -4.57 24.00 -0.41
N ILE A 175 -4.63 23.65 -1.69
CA ILE A 175 -5.04 22.30 -2.12
C ILE A 175 -4.03 21.28 -1.57
N PRO A 176 -4.50 20.22 -0.88
CA PRO A 176 -3.62 19.18 -0.34
C PRO A 176 -2.80 18.47 -1.44
N ALA A 177 -1.64 17.92 -1.05
CA ALA A 177 -0.88 17.04 -1.93
C ALA A 177 -1.73 15.83 -2.38
N GLY A 178 -1.55 15.40 -3.63
CA GLY A 178 -2.35 14.34 -4.25
C GLY A 178 -3.71 14.80 -4.79
N TRP A 179 -4.00 16.12 -4.74
CA TRP A 179 -5.18 16.74 -5.32
C TRP A 179 -4.77 17.89 -6.25
N LYS A 180 -5.64 18.25 -7.18
CA LYS A 180 -5.47 19.42 -8.06
C LYS A 180 -6.78 20.19 -8.21
N GLU A 181 -6.70 21.43 -8.67
CA GLU A 181 -7.89 22.20 -9.01
C GLU A 181 -8.54 21.64 -10.28
N CYS A 182 -9.85 21.44 -10.22
CA CYS A 182 -10.70 20.98 -11.32
C CYS A 182 -11.24 22.21 -12.06
N THR A 183 -10.49 22.70 -13.05
CA THR A 183 -10.72 24.01 -13.67
C THR A 183 -11.87 24.07 -14.67
N ASP A 184 -12.24 22.92 -15.23
CA ASP A 184 -13.35 22.74 -16.17
C ASP A 184 -14.73 22.95 -15.52
N PHE A 185 -14.84 22.83 -14.20
CA PHE A 185 -16.04 23.13 -13.41
C PHE A 185 -16.17 24.59 -12.98
N ARG A 186 -15.21 25.47 -13.32
CA ARG A 186 -15.30 26.89 -12.96
C ARG A 186 -16.55 27.52 -13.56
N LYS A 187 -17.30 28.26 -12.71
CA LYS A 187 -18.57 28.94 -13.06
C LYS A 187 -19.71 27.99 -13.50
N LYS A 188 -19.60 26.69 -13.22
CA LYS A 188 -20.64 25.70 -13.53
C LYS A 188 -21.36 25.24 -12.28
N THR A 189 -22.63 24.87 -12.44
CA THR A 189 -23.42 24.15 -11.45
C THR A 189 -23.53 22.70 -11.89
N ILE A 190 -23.39 21.77 -10.94
CA ILE A 190 -23.49 20.33 -11.23
C ILE A 190 -24.96 19.93 -11.20
N PHE A 191 -25.39 19.20 -12.23
CA PHE A 191 -26.72 18.61 -12.34
C PHE A 191 -26.61 17.09 -12.31
N GLY A 192 -27.71 16.44 -11.92
CA GLY A 192 -27.80 14.98 -11.95
C GLY A 192 -27.87 14.47 -13.38
N TYR A 193 -27.07 13.44 -13.67
CA TYR A 193 -27.11 12.70 -14.92
C TYR A 193 -28.33 11.77 -14.94
N ASP A 194 -29.09 11.76 -16.04
CA ASP A 194 -30.20 10.83 -16.26
C ASP A 194 -30.02 10.11 -17.61
N PRO A 195 -29.57 8.84 -17.61
CA PRO A 195 -29.36 8.09 -18.85
C PRO A 195 -30.65 7.79 -19.62
N THR A 196 -31.81 7.99 -18.99
CA THR A 196 -33.12 7.73 -19.61
C THR A 196 -33.75 8.98 -20.23
N ASP A 197 -33.15 10.15 -20.04
CA ASP A 197 -33.63 11.40 -20.60
C ASP A 197 -33.47 11.42 -22.14
N PRO A 198 -34.54 11.71 -22.90
CA PRO A 198 -34.47 11.79 -24.36
C PRO A 198 -33.79 13.07 -24.87
N GLY A 199 -33.44 14.01 -23.98
CA GLY A 199 -32.81 15.28 -24.29
C GLY A 199 -31.32 15.30 -23.94
N VAL A 200 -30.89 16.40 -23.33
CA VAL A 200 -29.46 16.68 -23.08
C VAL A 200 -28.94 16.04 -21.79
N TRP A 201 -29.80 15.51 -20.92
CA TRP A 201 -29.41 15.03 -19.60
C TRP A 201 -28.85 13.59 -19.61
N SER A 202 -28.89 12.93 -20.77
CA SER A 202 -28.30 11.60 -21.02
C SER A 202 -26.89 11.66 -21.64
N ASP A 203 -26.34 12.85 -21.88
CA ASP A 203 -24.93 13.08 -22.26
C ASP A 203 -24.13 13.68 -21.09
N LEU A 204 -23.20 12.89 -20.53
CA LEU A 204 -22.31 13.32 -19.43
C LEU A 204 -21.40 14.51 -19.80
N ASN A 205 -21.12 14.72 -21.09
CA ASN A 205 -20.24 15.79 -21.54
C ASN A 205 -21.02 17.06 -21.96
N HIS A 206 -22.34 17.05 -21.84
CA HIS A 206 -23.16 18.19 -22.20
C HIS A 206 -22.80 19.41 -21.33
N GLN A 207 -22.62 20.56 -21.98
CA GLN A 207 -22.40 21.85 -21.32
C GLN A 207 -23.46 22.84 -21.79
N GLY A 208 -24.12 23.51 -20.85
CA GLY A 208 -25.21 24.44 -21.15
C GLY A 208 -25.45 25.45 -20.03
N GLY A 209 -26.39 26.37 -20.27
CA GLY A 209 -26.76 27.44 -19.35
C GLY A 209 -26.10 28.79 -19.65
N THR A 210 -26.75 29.87 -19.21
CA THR A 210 -26.23 31.24 -19.29
C THR A 210 -26.43 31.93 -17.94
N SER A 211 -25.61 32.95 -17.64
CA SER A 211 -25.79 33.77 -16.44
C SER A 211 -26.82 34.89 -16.62
N THR A 212 -27.12 35.25 -17.87
CA THR A 212 -28.08 36.30 -18.20
C THR A 212 -29.01 35.87 -19.33
N ILE A 213 -30.17 36.51 -19.40
CA ILE A 213 -31.11 36.40 -20.52
C ILE A 213 -31.61 37.78 -20.94
N THR A 214 -31.74 38.00 -22.25
CA THR A 214 -32.38 39.19 -22.81
C THR A 214 -33.76 38.81 -23.33
N LEU A 215 -34.80 39.51 -22.88
CA LEU A 215 -36.16 39.29 -23.36
C LEU A 215 -36.29 39.77 -24.81
N LYS A 216 -36.77 38.89 -25.69
CA LYS A 216 -37.11 39.21 -27.07
C LYS A 216 -38.61 39.41 -27.20
N LYS A 217 -39.05 40.01 -28.32
CA LYS A 217 -40.47 40.20 -28.63
C LYS A 217 -41.29 38.91 -28.53
N GLU A 218 -40.70 37.79 -28.95
CA GLU A 218 -41.27 36.43 -28.86
C GLU A 218 -41.48 35.91 -27.43
N ASN A 219 -40.83 36.52 -26.42
CA ASN A 219 -41.03 36.20 -25.01
C ASN A 219 -42.12 37.06 -24.34
N LEU A 220 -42.64 38.09 -25.01
CA LEU A 220 -43.67 38.98 -24.46
C LEU A 220 -45.05 38.30 -24.46
N PRO A 221 -45.91 38.59 -23.47
CA PRO A 221 -47.26 38.04 -23.44
C PRO A 221 -48.06 38.53 -24.66
N ASN A 222 -48.89 37.65 -25.22
CA ASN A 222 -49.75 37.97 -26.37
C ASN A 222 -50.94 38.84 -25.94
N VAL A 223 -50.72 40.15 -25.83
CA VAL A 223 -51.72 41.11 -25.36
C VAL A 223 -51.97 42.18 -26.43
N LYS A 224 -53.23 42.52 -26.65
CA LYS A 224 -53.64 43.63 -27.52
C LYS A 224 -53.93 44.87 -26.68
N ILE A 225 -53.06 45.87 -26.73
CA ILE A 225 -53.32 47.18 -26.15
C ILE A 225 -53.87 48.08 -27.25
N LYS A 226 -55.13 48.52 -27.13
CA LYS A 226 -55.73 49.52 -28.03
C LYS A 226 -55.80 50.85 -27.28
N THR A 227 -55.18 51.89 -27.83
CA THR A 227 -55.36 53.27 -27.34
C THR A 227 -55.97 54.08 -28.48
N ASN A 228 -57.17 54.61 -28.26
CA ASN A 228 -57.87 55.46 -29.21
C ASN A 228 -58.16 56.77 -28.50
N LEU A 229 -57.48 57.85 -28.88
CA LEU A 229 -57.76 59.18 -28.37
C LEU A 229 -58.61 59.95 -29.38
N LEU A 230 -59.74 60.47 -28.93
CA LEU A 230 -60.61 61.34 -29.71
C LEU A 230 -60.17 62.79 -29.47
N GLN A 231 -59.76 63.49 -30.52
CA GLN A 231 -59.32 64.89 -30.43
C GLN A 231 -60.06 65.78 -31.46
N PRO A 232 -60.24 67.08 -31.17
CA PRO A 232 -60.90 68.00 -32.09
C PRO A 232 -60.04 68.20 -33.35
N TYR A 233 -60.71 68.31 -34.50
CA TYR A 233 -60.10 68.40 -35.81
C TYR A 233 -59.74 69.86 -36.15
N GLY A 234 -58.45 70.22 -36.12
CA GLY A 234 -57.93 71.47 -36.71
C GLY A 234 -57.01 72.32 -35.82
N PRO A 235 -56.33 73.34 -36.40
CA PRO A 235 -55.20 74.07 -35.77
C PRO A 235 -55.58 75.14 -34.72
N ASN A 236 -56.85 75.33 -34.40
CA ASN A 236 -57.28 76.35 -33.42
C ASN A 236 -57.38 75.78 -31.99
N THR A 237 -56.23 75.59 -31.36
CA THR A 237 -56.07 75.05 -30.01
C THR A 237 -56.34 76.09 -28.90
N GLY A 238 -57.33 76.97 -29.07
CA GLY A 238 -57.57 78.12 -28.19
C GLY A 238 -58.91 78.17 -27.46
N GLN A 239 -59.87 77.30 -27.76
CA GLN A 239 -61.17 77.27 -27.08
C GLN A 239 -61.46 75.86 -26.58
N GLY A 240 -60.90 75.57 -25.39
CA GLY A 240 -61.25 74.38 -24.62
C GLY A 240 -62.66 74.53 -24.07
N GLY A 241 -63.63 73.91 -24.73
CA GLY A 241 -64.98 73.76 -24.21
C GLY A 241 -65.67 72.59 -24.87
N PHE A 242 -66.19 71.66 -24.05
CA PHE A 242 -67.24 70.71 -24.44
C PHE A 242 -68.56 71.49 -24.65
N ASP A 243 -68.56 72.48 -25.53
CA ASP A 243 -69.76 73.19 -25.96
C ASP A 243 -70.45 72.31 -27.01
N GLY A 244 -71.69 71.91 -26.72
CA GLY A 244 -72.53 71.00 -27.51
C GLY A 244 -73.00 71.54 -28.86
N SER A 245 -72.23 72.41 -29.51
CA SER A 245 -72.48 72.89 -30.86
C SER A 245 -72.30 71.79 -31.93
N SER A 246 -73.26 71.71 -32.86
CA SER A 246 -73.40 70.66 -33.89
C SER A 246 -72.36 70.70 -35.02
N SER A 247 -71.31 71.51 -34.91
CA SER A 247 -70.26 71.69 -35.94
C SER A 247 -68.87 71.18 -35.54
N ASN A 248 -68.74 70.47 -34.42
CA ASN A 248 -67.46 69.93 -33.95
C ASN A 248 -67.03 68.68 -34.76
N GLN A 249 -65.92 68.77 -35.49
CA GLN A 249 -65.29 67.65 -36.21
C GLN A 249 -64.24 66.96 -35.32
N TRP A 250 -64.20 65.63 -35.32
CA TRP A 250 -63.28 64.83 -34.49
C TRP A 250 -62.48 63.85 -35.35
N ASN A 251 -61.21 63.61 -35.00
CA ASN A 251 -60.44 62.52 -35.59
C ASN A 251 -59.87 61.57 -34.53
N TRP A 252 -59.69 60.32 -34.94
CA TRP A 252 -58.97 59.32 -34.16
C TRP A 252 -57.48 59.45 -34.45
N LYS A 253 -56.68 59.69 -33.42
CA LYS A 253 -55.23 59.68 -33.53
C LYS A 253 -54.69 58.38 -32.93
N ASN A 254 -53.92 57.65 -33.73
CA ASN A 254 -53.11 56.55 -33.21
C ASN A 254 -51.94 57.16 -32.44
N MET A 255 -51.81 56.81 -31.17
CA MET A 255 -50.68 57.20 -30.35
C MET A 255 -49.87 55.96 -30.02
N GLU A 256 -48.57 56.03 -30.30
CA GLU A 256 -47.62 54.99 -29.89
C GLU A 256 -47.12 55.32 -28.48
N SER A 257 -46.91 54.29 -27.66
CA SER A 257 -46.16 54.46 -26.42
C SER A 257 -44.69 54.67 -26.74
N GLU A 258 -43.94 55.24 -25.80
CA GLU A 258 -42.48 55.11 -25.82
C GLU A 258 -42.07 53.62 -25.83
N PRO A 259 -40.86 53.29 -26.31
CA PRO A 259 -40.33 51.93 -26.24
C PRO A 259 -40.43 51.37 -24.81
N LEU A 260 -41.14 50.25 -24.67
CA LEU A 260 -41.30 49.60 -23.38
C LEU A 260 -40.11 48.67 -23.11
N GLY A 261 -39.47 48.84 -21.94
CA GLY A 261 -38.33 48.04 -21.50
C GLY A 261 -36.97 48.58 -21.96
N SER A 262 -35.91 48.25 -21.22
CA SER A 262 -34.54 48.71 -21.51
C SER A 262 -33.76 47.80 -22.44
N SER A 263 -34.27 46.60 -22.76
CA SER A 263 -33.53 45.52 -23.44
C SER A 263 -32.24 45.07 -22.75
N GLU A 264 -32.03 45.49 -21.50
CA GLU A 264 -30.86 45.08 -20.71
C GLU A 264 -30.95 43.60 -20.32
N PRO A 265 -29.82 42.86 -20.32
CA PRO A 265 -29.78 41.49 -19.83
C PRO A 265 -30.21 41.40 -18.36
N ILE A 266 -31.06 40.42 -18.07
CA ILE A 266 -31.51 40.10 -16.71
C ILE A 266 -30.60 39.01 -16.16
N ASP A 267 -30.09 39.19 -14.93
CA ASP A 267 -29.37 38.14 -14.20
C ASP A 267 -30.34 37.02 -13.81
N ILE A 268 -30.00 35.79 -14.19
CA ILE A 268 -30.78 34.58 -13.89
C ILE A 268 -30.06 33.63 -12.93
N LEU A 269 -28.95 34.07 -12.33
CA LEU A 269 -28.23 33.28 -11.34
C LEU A 269 -29.03 33.16 -10.05
N ASN A 270 -29.20 31.91 -9.61
CA ASN A 270 -29.71 31.63 -8.27
C ASN A 270 -28.71 32.11 -7.20
N PRO A 271 -29.18 32.41 -5.97
CA PRO A 271 -28.29 32.66 -4.84
C PRO A 271 -27.25 31.53 -4.69
N HIS A 272 -25.96 31.87 -4.73
CA HIS A 272 -24.88 30.90 -4.79
C HIS A 272 -23.68 31.31 -3.94
N ARG A 273 -22.77 30.35 -3.71
CA ARG A 273 -21.50 30.57 -3.02
C ARG A 273 -20.35 30.07 -3.89
N LEU A 274 -19.30 30.87 -4.00
CA LEU A 274 -18.09 30.49 -4.72
C LEU A 274 -17.21 29.57 -3.87
N VAL A 275 -16.81 28.46 -4.47
CA VAL A 275 -15.85 27.49 -3.93
C VAL A 275 -14.93 27.03 -5.07
N ASN A 276 -13.77 26.50 -4.73
CA ASN A 276 -12.95 25.80 -5.70
C ASN A 276 -13.47 24.37 -5.85
N PHE A 277 -13.37 23.82 -7.05
CA PHE A 277 -13.56 22.39 -7.28
C PHE A 277 -12.18 21.73 -7.30
N ILE A 278 -12.06 20.58 -6.65
CA ILE A 278 -10.82 19.79 -6.63
C ILE A 278 -11.10 18.35 -7.03
N GLU A 279 -10.10 17.70 -7.61
CA GLU A 279 -10.13 16.29 -8.00
C GLU A 279 -8.81 15.60 -7.63
N PRO A 280 -8.81 14.26 -7.52
CA PRO A 280 -7.58 13.50 -7.28
C PRO A 280 -6.53 13.75 -8.38
N ASN A 281 -5.27 13.73 -7.95
CA ASN A 281 -4.10 13.77 -8.81
C ASN A 281 -3.06 12.79 -8.25
N PHE A 282 -3.46 11.53 -8.17
CA PHE A 282 -2.58 10.43 -7.80
C PHE A 282 -1.56 10.22 -8.92
N GLN A 283 -0.28 10.26 -8.57
CA GLN A 283 0.84 10.03 -9.50
C GLN A 283 0.96 8.56 -9.87
#